data_AF-A0A7W1LN96-F1
#
_entry.id   AF-A0A7W1LN96-F1
#
_cell.length_a   1.000
_cell.length_b   1.000
_cell.length_c   1.000
_cell.angle_alpha   90.00
_cell.angle_beta   90.00
_cell.angle_gamma   90.00
#
_symmetry.space_group_name_H-M   'P 1'
#
loop_
_entity.id
_entity.type
_entity.pdbx_description
1 polymer ?
#
loop_
_entity_poly.entity_id
_entity_poly.type
_entity_poly.pdbx_seq_one_letter_code
_entity_poly.pdbx_strand_id
1 'polypeptide(L)'
;MVALAAGAAWFGIGAATAGSQQVAAGSDRVEFRGWPGRPVDSMAQAQRLAGGRDNNTLTLVTEEKRARFVDLGEQGFSTGDFFVFEETVYNGRGGTVIGEDTVRCEAGIRTFSCEATIKLDGRGKIRVAGAFFSPRDIVLPVTGGTNNFSEAGGQLKVFELRGGRSLLVIELER
;
A
#
# COMPACT_ATOMS: atom_id res chain seq x y z
N MET A 1 -85.59 -7.83 20.96
CA MET A 1 -85.13 -6.50 21.39
C MET A 1 -84.59 -6.61 22.81
N VAL A 2 -83.53 -5.84 23.09
CA VAL A 2 -82.75 -5.70 24.34
C VAL A 2 -81.48 -6.54 24.43
N ALA A 3 -80.41 -5.82 24.77
CA ALA A 3 -78.98 -6.09 24.64
C ALA A 3 -78.39 -6.86 25.82
N LEU A 4 -77.21 -7.45 25.61
CA LEU A 4 -76.21 -7.70 26.64
C LEU A 4 -74.83 -7.33 26.08
N ALA A 5 -74.15 -6.43 26.79
CA ALA A 5 -72.78 -6.00 26.53
C ALA A 5 -71.79 -6.94 27.22
N ALA A 6 -70.63 -7.17 26.61
CA ALA A 6 -69.40 -7.50 27.32
C ALA A 6 -68.20 -7.12 26.44
N GLY A 7 -67.37 -6.20 26.93
CA GLY A 7 -66.12 -5.83 26.32
C GLY A 7 -65.01 -6.85 26.58
N ALA A 8 -64.02 -6.87 25.70
CA ALA A 8 -62.64 -7.22 26.02
C ALA A 8 -61.73 -6.61 24.96
N ALA A 9 -60.83 -5.73 25.38
CA ALA A 9 -59.69 -5.32 24.59
C ALA A 9 -58.69 -6.49 24.45
N TRP A 10 -57.89 -6.47 23.40
CA TRP A 10 -56.41 -6.48 23.45
C TRP A 10 -55.75 -7.19 22.26
N PHE A 11 -54.61 -6.59 21.88
CA PHE A 11 -53.49 -7.07 21.06
C PHE A 11 -53.67 -7.20 19.54
N GLY A 12 -53.30 -6.11 18.86
CA GLY A 12 -52.81 -6.20 17.49
C GLY A 12 -51.52 -7.01 17.43
N ILE A 13 -51.53 -8.05 16.60
CA ILE A 13 -50.31 -8.80 16.24
C ILE A 13 -49.69 -8.07 15.06
N GLY A 14 -48.78 -7.14 15.36
CA GLY A 14 -47.81 -6.68 14.37
C GLY A 14 -46.83 -7.81 14.12
N ALA A 15 -46.85 -8.40 12.92
CA ALA A 15 -45.84 -9.33 12.48
C ALA A 15 -44.51 -8.57 12.31
N ALA A 16 -43.68 -8.56 13.35
CA ALA A 16 -42.29 -8.15 13.24
C ALA A 16 -41.57 -9.23 12.43
N THR A 17 -41.26 -8.93 11.18
CA THR A 17 -40.30 -9.72 10.40
C THR A 17 -38.97 -9.65 11.14
N ALA A 18 -38.55 -10.77 11.73
CA ALA A 18 -37.20 -10.96 12.21
C ALA A 18 -36.27 -10.97 10.99
N GLY A 19 -35.91 -9.77 10.52
CA GLY A 19 -34.79 -9.58 9.62
C GLY A 19 -33.56 -10.06 10.37
N SER A 20 -33.06 -11.23 10.02
CA SER A 20 -31.71 -11.64 10.37
C SER A 20 -30.78 -10.57 9.84
N GLN A 21 -30.30 -9.71 10.74
CA GLN A 21 -29.18 -8.84 10.46
C GLN A 21 -28.01 -9.78 10.20
N GLN A 22 -27.74 -10.06 8.92
CA GLN A 22 -26.43 -10.52 8.49
C GLN A 22 -25.47 -9.42 8.91
N VAL A 23 -24.78 -9.64 10.03
CA VAL A 23 -23.60 -8.88 10.37
C VAL A 23 -22.62 -9.18 9.25
N ALA A 24 -22.55 -8.27 8.27
CA ALA A 24 -21.52 -8.31 7.25
C ALA A 24 -20.18 -8.36 7.98
N ALA A 25 -19.42 -9.42 7.75
CA ALA A 25 -18.04 -9.51 8.19
C ALA A 25 -17.29 -8.34 7.54
N GLY A 26 -17.11 -7.26 8.30
CA GLY A 26 -16.27 -6.15 7.91
C GLY A 26 -14.85 -6.67 7.84
N SER A 27 -14.34 -6.95 6.65
CA SER A 27 -12.91 -7.08 6.45
C SER A 27 -12.32 -5.69 6.67
N ASP A 28 -11.64 -5.48 7.79
CA ASP A 28 -10.69 -4.37 7.93
C ASP A 28 -9.58 -4.60 6.90
N ARG A 29 -9.85 -4.24 5.65
CA ARG A 29 -8.89 -4.30 4.56
C ARG A 29 -7.87 -3.22 4.82
N VAL A 30 -6.65 -3.64 5.17
CA VAL A 30 -5.49 -2.79 4.96
C VAL A 30 -5.35 -2.62 3.45
N GLU A 31 -5.93 -1.55 2.90
CA GLU A 31 -5.78 -1.18 1.50
C GLU A 31 -4.45 -0.44 1.32
N PHE A 32 -3.38 -1.19 1.01
CA PHE A 32 -2.20 -0.58 0.43
C PHE A 32 -2.51 -0.21 -1.02
N ARG A 33 -2.20 1.04 -1.40
CA ARG A 33 -2.18 1.51 -2.78
C ARG A 33 -0.74 1.75 -3.17
N GLY A 34 -0.08 0.71 -3.67
CA GLY A 34 1.34 0.72 -3.96
C GLY A 34 2.20 0.72 -2.71
N TRP A 35 3.35 1.39 -2.77
CA TRP A 35 4.23 1.51 -1.62
C TRP A 35 3.58 2.28 -0.46
N PRO A 36 3.53 1.72 0.76
CA PRO A 36 3.30 2.53 1.94
C PRO A 36 4.45 3.53 2.13
N GLY A 37 4.23 4.60 2.86
CA GLY A 37 5.29 5.56 3.12
C GLY A 37 4.85 6.70 4.02
N ARG A 38 5.77 7.64 4.23
CA ARG A 38 5.46 8.87 4.96
C ARG A 38 4.49 9.72 4.15
N PRO A 39 3.28 10.04 4.65
CA PRO A 39 2.36 10.91 3.93
C PRO A 39 2.94 12.32 3.78
N VAL A 40 2.81 12.90 2.60
CA VAL A 40 3.19 14.27 2.30
C VAL A 40 2.11 14.99 1.47
N ASP A 41 2.07 16.31 1.57
CA ASP A 41 1.11 17.13 0.83
C ASP A 41 1.55 17.41 -0.61
N SER A 42 2.85 17.26 -0.92
CA SER A 42 3.39 17.57 -2.24
C SER A 42 4.72 16.87 -2.54
N MET A 43 5.03 16.71 -3.83
CA MET A 43 6.36 16.24 -4.28
C MET A 43 7.50 17.12 -3.75
N ALA A 44 7.29 18.44 -3.71
CA ALA A 44 8.28 19.39 -3.20
C ALA A 44 8.56 19.20 -1.70
N GLN A 45 7.55 18.81 -0.91
CA GLN A 45 7.77 18.45 0.49
C GLN A 45 8.58 17.16 0.60
N ALA A 46 8.21 16.10 -0.13
CA ALA A 46 8.95 14.84 -0.08
C ALA A 46 10.42 14.98 -0.52
N GLN A 47 10.69 15.71 -1.62
CA GLN A 47 12.07 15.98 -2.07
C GLN A 47 12.89 16.74 -1.01
N ARG A 48 12.31 17.72 -0.32
CA ARG A 48 12.98 18.44 0.77
C ARG A 48 13.29 17.52 1.95
N LEU A 49 12.33 16.66 2.32
CA LEU A 49 12.48 15.72 3.44
C LEU A 49 13.44 14.57 3.14
N ALA A 50 13.59 14.20 1.87
CA ALA A 50 14.52 13.15 1.48
C ALA A 50 15.98 13.61 1.57
N GLY A 51 16.26 14.90 1.31
CA GLY A 51 17.61 15.47 1.33
C GLY A 51 18.40 15.25 0.03
N GLY A 52 17.80 14.58 -0.97
CA GLY A 52 18.42 14.21 -2.23
C GLY A 52 18.70 15.40 -3.15
N ARG A 53 19.88 15.98 -3.04
CA ARG A 53 20.41 17.01 -3.96
C ARG A 53 21.76 16.62 -4.59
N ASP A 54 22.25 15.43 -4.31
CA ASP A 54 23.51 14.95 -4.87
C ASP A 54 23.30 14.22 -6.21
N ASN A 55 24.40 14.02 -6.93
CA ASN A 55 24.40 13.36 -8.23
C ASN A 55 24.12 11.84 -8.15
N ASN A 56 23.96 11.29 -6.95
CA ASN A 56 23.71 9.87 -6.73
C ASN A 56 22.25 9.58 -6.32
N THR A 57 21.40 10.59 -6.31
CA THR A 57 19.99 10.42 -5.99
C THR A 57 19.16 10.21 -7.25
N LEU A 58 18.32 9.16 -7.27
CA LEU A 58 17.22 9.01 -8.22
C LEU A 58 15.91 9.35 -7.54
N THR A 59 15.11 10.21 -8.17
CA THR A 59 13.73 10.49 -7.74
C THR A 59 12.78 9.94 -8.78
N LEU A 60 11.90 9.04 -8.36
CA LEU A 60 10.90 8.39 -9.19
C LEU A 60 9.52 8.61 -8.59
N VAL A 61 8.49 8.72 -9.43
CA VAL A 61 7.11 8.69 -8.97
C VAL A 61 6.49 7.38 -9.43
N THR A 62 5.81 6.66 -8.56
CA THR A 62 5.10 5.43 -8.92
C THR A 62 3.59 5.58 -8.78
N GLU A 63 2.86 4.75 -9.52
CA GLU A 63 1.40 4.66 -9.47
C GLU A 63 1.00 3.20 -9.64
N GLU A 64 0.27 2.67 -8.65
CA GLU A 64 -0.22 1.30 -8.67
C GLU A 64 -1.07 1.03 -9.93
N LYS A 65 -0.75 -0.07 -10.63
CA LYS A 65 -1.57 -0.59 -11.72
C LYS A 65 -2.38 -1.79 -11.31
N ARG A 66 -1.75 -2.70 -10.56
CA ARG A 66 -2.39 -3.94 -10.10
C ARG A 66 -1.86 -4.28 -8.73
N ALA A 67 -2.75 -4.65 -7.82
CA ALA A 67 -2.41 -5.23 -6.54
C ALA A 67 -3.23 -6.49 -6.25
N ARG A 68 -2.65 -7.39 -5.47
CA ARG A 68 -3.31 -8.57 -4.91
C ARG A 68 -2.87 -8.74 -3.46
N PHE A 69 -3.85 -8.93 -2.59
CA PHE A 69 -3.65 -9.38 -1.23
C PHE A 69 -3.88 -10.89 -1.17
N VAL A 70 -2.97 -11.61 -0.52
CA VAL A 70 -3.04 -13.05 -0.31
C VAL A 70 -3.07 -13.30 1.19
N ASP A 71 -4.24 -13.75 1.64
CA ASP A 71 -4.54 -14.16 3.02
C ASP A 71 -4.19 -15.65 3.16
N LEU A 72 -3.17 -15.97 3.95
CA LEU A 72 -2.65 -17.33 4.14
C LEU A 72 -2.87 -17.88 5.55
N GLY A 73 -3.45 -17.08 6.45
CA GLY A 73 -3.47 -17.36 7.89
C GLY A 73 -4.87 -17.36 8.50
N GLU A 74 -4.97 -16.69 9.64
CA GLU A 74 -6.27 -16.44 10.29
C GLU A 74 -7.11 -15.53 9.39
N GLN A 75 -8.44 -15.61 9.49
CA GLN A 75 -9.29 -14.75 8.69
C GLN A 75 -8.98 -13.26 8.93
N GLY A 76 -8.60 -12.55 7.88
CA GLY A 76 -8.20 -11.14 7.96
C GLY A 76 -6.68 -10.98 8.03
N PHE A 77 -6.22 -9.73 8.14
CA PHE A 77 -4.79 -9.45 8.10
C PHE A 77 -4.03 -10.10 9.27
N SER A 78 -3.12 -11.01 8.97
CA SER A 78 -2.37 -11.83 9.91
C SER A 78 -0.90 -12.03 9.51
N THR A 79 -0.09 -12.63 10.39
CA THR A 79 1.33 -12.90 10.09
C THR A 79 1.46 -13.95 8.99
N GLY A 80 2.33 -13.70 8.02
CA GLY A 80 2.54 -14.54 6.83
C GLY A 80 1.70 -14.12 5.62
N ASP A 81 0.71 -13.25 5.81
CA ASP A 81 -0.01 -12.64 4.70
C ASP A 81 0.92 -11.79 3.86
N PHE A 82 0.64 -11.70 2.57
CA PHE A 82 1.46 -10.89 1.70
C PHE A 82 0.64 -10.15 0.65
N PHE A 83 1.18 -9.03 0.22
CA PHE A 83 0.68 -8.24 -0.87
C PHE A 83 1.71 -8.22 -1.99
N VAL A 84 1.22 -8.37 -3.21
CA VAL A 84 1.99 -8.20 -4.43
C VAL A 84 1.38 -7.10 -5.25
N PHE A 85 2.20 -6.21 -5.77
CA PHE A 85 1.74 -5.13 -6.63
C PHE A 85 2.75 -4.78 -7.71
N GLU A 86 2.23 -4.19 -8.77
CA GLU A 86 2.98 -3.69 -9.92
C GLU A 86 2.59 -2.23 -10.14
N GLU A 87 3.60 -1.38 -10.33
CA GLU A 87 3.38 0.05 -10.55
C GLU A 87 4.01 0.50 -11.86
N THR A 88 3.45 1.58 -12.42
CA THR A 88 4.13 2.34 -13.47
C THR A 88 5.11 3.31 -12.83
N VAL A 89 6.34 3.35 -13.35
CA VAL A 89 7.39 4.25 -12.87
C VAL A 89 7.49 5.44 -13.79
N TYR A 90 7.36 6.63 -13.21
CA TYR A 90 7.51 7.92 -13.86
C TYR A 90 8.82 8.59 -13.41
N ASN A 91 9.31 9.52 -14.23
CA ASN A 91 10.39 10.42 -13.82
C ASN A 91 10.03 11.20 -12.56
N GLY A 92 11.01 11.82 -11.89
CA GLY A 92 10.80 12.57 -10.64
C GLY A 92 9.90 13.82 -10.77
N ARG A 93 9.45 14.19 -11.97
CA ARG A 93 8.42 15.21 -12.21
C ARG A 93 7.02 14.62 -12.35
N GLY A 94 6.90 13.29 -12.45
CA GLY A 94 5.66 12.53 -12.53
C GLY A 94 4.97 12.56 -13.90
N GLY A 95 5.60 13.11 -14.94
CA GLY A 95 4.95 13.39 -16.23
C GLY A 95 5.35 12.47 -17.38
N THR A 96 6.37 11.62 -17.21
CA THR A 96 6.85 10.72 -18.26
C THR A 96 7.09 9.34 -17.67
N VAL A 97 6.47 8.32 -18.26
CA VAL A 97 6.74 6.91 -17.93
C VAL A 97 8.16 6.56 -18.37
N ILE A 98 8.92 5.94 -17.49
CA ILE A 98 10.31 5.54 -17.70
C ILE A 98 10.57 4.10 -17.26
N GLY A 99 9.52 3.34 -16.91
CA GLY A 99 9.61 1.94 -16.56
C GLY A 99 8.46 1.45 -15.71
N GLU A 100 8.73 0.40 -14.95
CA GLU A 100 7.78 -0.36 -14.14
C GLU A 100 8.48 -0.91 -12.89
N ASP A 101 7.71 -1.18 -11.83
CA ASP A 101 8.21 -1.93 -10.68
C ASP A 101 7.31 -3.11 -10.33
N THR A 102 7.86 -4.04 -9.56
CA THR A 102 7.11 -5.16 -9.00
C THR A 102 7.59 -5.37 -7.57
N VAL A 103 6.63 -5.48 -6.67
CA VAL A 103 6.88 -5.55 -5.23
C VAL A 103 6.13 -6.74 -4.63
N ARG A 104 6.78 -7.40 -3.69
CA ARG A 104 6.18 -8.36 -2.76
C ARG A 104 6.52 -7.94 -1.35
N CYS A 105 5.52 -7.84 -0.49
CA CYS A 105 5.70 -7.53 0.92
C CYS A 105 4.93 -8.52 1.77
N GLU A 106 5.60 -9.08 2.78
CA GLU A 106 5.06 -10.06 3.70
C GLU A 106 4.93 -9.47 5.11
N ALA A 107 3.79 -9.73 5.74
CA ALA A 107 3.49 -9.35 7.11
C ALA A 107 4.24 -10.25 8.10
N GLY A 108 5.16 -9.67 8.85
CA GLY A 108 5.73 -10.28 10.05
C GLY A 108 4.94 -9.90 11.30
N ILE A 109 5.39 -10.39 12.47
CA ILE A 109 4.73 -10.12 13.76
C ILE A 109 4.69 -8.60 14.07
N ARG A 110 5.76 -7.87 13.72
CA ARG A 110 5.92 -6.43 13.98
C ARG A 110 6.53 -5.66 12.81
N THR A 111 6.63 -6.30 11.66
CA THR A 111 7.42 -5.83 10.52
C THR A 111 6.69 -6.13 9.24
N PHE A 112 7.09 -5.45 8.17
CA PHE A 112 6.84 -5.90 6.81
C PHE A 112 8.19 -6.17 6.15
N SER A 113 8.37 -7.35 5.58
CA SER A 113 9.54 -7.68 4.78
C SER A 113 9.18 -7.54 3.31
N CYS A 114 9.83 -6.62 2.61
CA CYS A 114 9.54 -6.31 1.23
C CYS A 114 10.73 -6.59 0.33
N GLU A 115 10.43 -7.07 -0.87
CA GLU A 115 11.35 -7.16 -1.98
C GLU A 115 10.76 -6.51 -3.22
N ALA A 116 11.54 -5.71 -3.93
CA ALA A 116 11.10 -4.99 -5.11
C ALA A 116 12.16 -4.96 -6.20
N THR A 117 11.71 -5.01 -7.44
CA THR A 117 12.54 -4.76 -8.62
C THR A 117 11.97 -3.57 -9.37
N ILE A 118 12.75 -2.50 -9.46
CA ILE A 118 12.41 -1.31 -10.24
C ILE A 118 13.16 -1.39 -11.56
N LYS A 119 12.45 -1.55 -12.66
CA LYS A 119 13.04 -1.56 -14.00
C LYS A 119 12.90 -0.17 -14.62
N LEU A 120 14.02 0.38 -15.08
CA LEU A 120 14.07 1.63 -15.81
C LEU A 120 14.45 1.36 -17.27
N ASP A 121 13.57 1.72 -18.19
CA ASP A 121 13.70 1.40 -19.61
C ASP A 121 15.00 1.95 -20.20
N GLY A 122 15.75 1.08 -20.87
CA GLY A 122 17.06 1.39 -21.44
C GLY A 122 18.19 1.61 -20.42
N ARG A 123 17.92 1.59 -19.10
CA ARG A 123 18.94 1.86 -18.06
C ARG A 123 19.31 0.65 -17.22
N GLY A 124 18.38 -0.26 -16.95
CA GLY A 124 18.62 -1.44 -16.12
C GLY A 124 17.57 -1.65 -15.05
N LYS A 125 17.92 -2.45 -14.03
CA LYS A 125 17.06 -2.75 -12.89
C LYS A 125 17.74 -2.38 -11.58
N ILE A 126 16.97 -1.99 -10.58
CA ILE A 126 17.39 -1.76 -9.21
C ILE A 126 16.64 -2.75 -8.32
N ARG A 127 17.35 -3.45 -7.43
CA ARG A 127 16.76 -4.36 -6.45
C ARG A 127 16.74 -3.68 -5.09
N VAL A 128 15.61 -3.78 -4.41
CA VAL A 128 15.41 -3.30 -3.04
C VAL A 128 14.90 -4.48 -2.24
N ALA A 129 15.47 -4.74 -1.07
CA ALA A 129 15.00 -5.82 -0.21
C ALA A 129 15.32 -5.55 1.26
N GLY A 130 14.32 -5.60 2.13
CA GLY A 130 14.53 -5.41 3.57
C GLY A 130 13.22 -5.35 4.35
N ALA A 131 13.33 -5.16 5.66
CA ALA A 131 12.19 -5.05 6.55
C ALA A 131 12.04 -3.62 7.09
N PHE A 132 10.80 -3.17 7.26
CA PHE A 132 10.48 -1.95 7.99
C PHE A 132 9.51 -2.25 9.14
N PHE A 133 9.56 -1.41 10.17
CA PHE A 133 8.78 -1.56 11.42
C PHE A 133 7.59 -0.61 11.49
N SER A 134 7.56 0.40 10.62
CA SER A 134 6.49 1.38 10.54
C SER A 134 6.20 1.75 9.09
N PRO A 135 4.93 1.69 8.63
CA PRO A 135 4.57 2.10 7.27
C PRO A 135 4.72 3.61 7.06
N ARG A 136 4.97 4.40 8.12
CA ARG A 136 5.13 5.87 8.05
C ARG A 136 6.58 6.31 7.86
N ASP A 137 7.54 5.41 7.99
CA ASP A 137 8.96 5.70 7.85
C ASP A 137 9.67 4.52 7.21
N ILE A 138 9.56 4.45 5.88
CA ILE A 138 10.13 3.35 5.11
C ILE A 138 11.48 3.77 4.58
N VAL A 139 12.50 3.09 5.08
CA VAL A 139 13.86 3.09 4.55
C VAL A 139 14.23 1.64 4.28
N LEU A 140 14.47 1.30 3.01
CA LEU A 140 14.82 -0.06 2.59
C LEU A 140 16.18 -0.06 1.89
N PRO A 141 17.02 -1.10 2.07
CA PRO A 141 18.30 -1.14 1.39
C PRO A 141 18.13 -1.44 -0.10
N VAL A 142 18.92 -0.74 -0.91
CA VAL A 142 19.20 -1.10 -2.30
C VAL A 142 20.25 -2.20 -2.24
N THR A 143 19.91 -3.38 -2.76
CA THR A 143 20.72 -4.60 -2.61
C THR A 143 21.44 -5.01 -3.89
N GLY A 144 21.27 -4.25 -4.98
CA GLY A 144 21.93 -4.51 -6.24
C GLY A 144 21.18 -3.93 -7.43
N GLY A 145 21.65 -4.27 -8.62
CA GLY A 145 20.99 -3.92 -9.87
C GLY A 145 21.68 -4.50 -11.09
N THR A 146 21.30 -4.00 -12.26
CA THR A 146 21.87 -4.41 -13.56
C THR A 146 22.20 -3.21 -14.43
N ASN A 147 23.04 -3.41 -15.45
CA ASN A 147 23.43 -2.39 -16.42
C ASN A 147 23.96 -1.13 -15.71
N ASN A 148 23.31 0.03 -15.88
CA ASN A 148 23.73 1.28 -15.23
C ASN A 148 23.65 1.24 -13.70
N PHE A 149 23.12 0.16 -13.13
CA PHE A 149 22.96 -0.09 -11.70
C PHE A 149 23.66 -1.39 -11.26
N SER A 150 24.63 -1.92 -12.01
CA SER A 150 25.28 -3.21 -11.71
C SER A 150 25.95 -3.26 -10.33
N GLU A 151 26.39 -2.11 -9.82
CA GLU A 151 27.07 -1.97 -8.52
C GLU A 151 26.19 -1.21 -7.51
N ALA A 152 24.88 -1.07 -7.78
CA ALA A 152 24.00 -0.26 -6.95
C ALA A 152 23.88 -0.81 -5.52
N GLY A 153 24.37 -0.05 -4.55
CA GLY A 153 24.03 -0.14 -3.12
C GLY A 153 23.34 1.15 -2.64
N GLY A 154 23.01 1.22 -1.35
CA GLY A 154 22.42 2.40 -0.71
C GLY A 154 21.00 2.17 -0.19
N GLN A 155 20.12 3.16 -0.31
CA GLN A 155 18.81 3.14 0.36
C GLN A 155 17.67 3.76 -0.46
N LEU A 156 16.48 3.19 -0.34
CA LEU A 156 15.21 3.70 -0.82
C LEU A 156 14.43 4.32 0.34
N LYS A 157 14.01 5.56 0.19
CA LYS A 157 13.02 6.23 1.04
C LYS A 157 11.70 6.36 0.28
N VAL A 158 10.58 6.07 0.97
CA VAL A 158 9.26 6.14 0.35
C VAL A 158 8.37 7.19 1.00
N PHE A 159 7.72 7.98 0.16
CA PHE A 159 6.76 8.99 0.55
C PHE A 159 5.44 8.77 -0.17
N GLU A 160 4.35 8.76 0.56
CA GLU A 160 3.00 8.64 0.00
C GLU A 160 2.52 10.02 -0.47
N LEU A 161 2.17 10.12 -1.75
CA LEU A 161 1.55 11.29 -2.35
C LEU A 161 0.03 11.10 -2.41
N ARG A 162 -0.70 12.21 -2.49
CA ARG A 162 -2.15 12.17 -2.73
C ARG A 162 -2.46 11.45 -4.05
N GLY A 163 -3.59 10.75 -4.08
CA GLY A 163 -4.10 10.09 -5.28
C GLY A 163 -3.53 8.71 -5.56
N GLY A 164 -2.95 8.03 -4.56
CA GLY A 164 -2.43 6.66 -4.70
C GLY A 164 -1.13 6.58 -5.50
N ARG A 165 -0.30 7.64 -5.40
CA ARG A 165 1.03 7.68 -5.98
C ARG A 165 2.07 7.72 -4.88
N SER A 166 3.27 7.25 -5.17
CA SER A 166 4.39 7.31 -4.21
C SER A 166 5.59 7.99 -4.84
N LEU A 167 6.34 8.75 -4.04
CA LEU A 167 7.66 9.25 -4.41
C LEU A 167 8.71 8.30 -3.84
N LEU A 168 9.47 7.68 -4.72
CA LEU A 168 10.63 6.88 -4.38
C LEU A 168 11.88 7.76 -4.51
N VAL A 169 12.61 7.91 -3.41
CA VAL A 169 13.92 8.56 -3.42
C VAL A 169 14.98 7.52 -3.12
N ILE A 170 15.76 7.18 -4.14
CA ILE A 170 16.81 6.19 -4.09
C ILE A 170 18.14 6.91 -4.01
N GLU A 171 18.83 6.77 -2.90
CA GLU A 171 20.17 7.30 -2.67
C GLU A 171 21.16 6.16 -2.91
N LEU A 172 21.97 6.28 -3.97
CA LEU A 172 22.95 5.29 -4.35
C LEU A 172 24.30 5.57 -3.67
N GLU A 173 24.88 4.52 -3.08
CA GLU A 173 26.28 4.55 -2.63
C GLU A 173 27.20 4.44 -3.86
N ARG A 174 28.38 5.07 -3.78
CA ARG A 174 29.42 4.95 -4.82
C ARG A 174 30.35 3.80 -4.53
#